data_AF-A0A838KRN9-F1
#
_entry.id   AF-A0A838KRN9-F1
#
_cell.length_a   1.000
_cell.length_b   1.000
_cell.length_c   1.000
_cell.angle_alpha   90.00
_cell.angle_beta   90.00
_cell.angle_gamma   90.00
#
_symmetry.space_group_name_H-M   'P 1'
#
loop_
_entity.id
_entity.type
_entity.pdbx_description
1 polymer ?
#
loop_
_entity_poly.entity_id
_entity_poly.type
_entity_poly.pdbx_seq_one_letter_code
_entity_poly.pdbx_strand_id
1 'polypeptide(L)'
;MVVSNQHSFDEALSIVREMNDVATRRNLPSGTVWMTAVGVAHQLVVEIDYETLADFEAAHDSLSRDADWPKLIATLNPILVEGRSYSELLRLVEPPG
;
A
#
# COMPACT_ATOMS: atom_id res chain seq x y z
N MET A 1 -1.68 4.13 6.43
CA MET A 1 -0.64 3.88 7.46
C MET A 1 -0.21 5.20 8.09
N VAL A 2 0.10 5.21 9.39
CA VAL A 2 0.62 6.40 10.10
C VAL A 2 2.00 6.08 10.67
N VAL A 3 2.91 7.04 10.57
CA VAL A 3 4.28 6.94 11.11
C VAL A 3 4.57 8.06 12.10
N SER A 4 5.60 7.89 12.93
CA SER A 4 5.82 8.75 14.11
C SER A 4 6.44 10.11 13.80
N ASN A 5 7.19 10.24 12.71
CA ASN A 5 7.94 11.44 12.38
C ASN A 5 8.26 11.54 10.88
N GLN A 6 8.83 12.68 10.45
CA GLN A 6 9.19 12.93 9.06
C GLN A 6 10.21 11.92 8.50
N HIS A 7 11.20 11.51 9.30
CA HIS A 7 12.20 10.55 8.84
C HIS A 7 11.56 9.19 8.51
N SER A 8 10.70 8.69 9.39
CA SER A 8 9.90 7.48 9.14
C SER A 8 8.93 7.65 7.97
N PHE A 9 8.48 8.88 7.67
CA PHE A 9 7.62 9.15 6.51
C PHE A 9 8.40 9.04 5.20
N ASP A 10 9.61 9.61 5.16
CA ASP A 10 10.49 9.49 4.00
C ASP A 10 10.91 8.03 3.77
N GLU A 11 11.18 7.28 4.85
CA GLU A 11 11.47 5.85 4.79
C GLU A 11 10.27 5.04 4.27
N ALA A 12 9.07 5.29 4.78
CA ALA A 12 7.84 4.65 4.29
C ALA A 12 7.62 4.93 2.80
N LEU A 13 7.85 6.17 2.34
CA LEU A 13 7.74 6.51 0.92
C LEU A 13 8.75 5.76 0.06
N SER A 14 9.99 5.58 0.54
CA SER A 14 11.00 4.78 -0.15
C SER A 14 10.57 3.31 -0.26
N ILE A 15 10.11 2.72 0.85
CA ILE A 15 9.64 1.32 0.88
C ILE A 15 8.47 1.14 -0.08
N VAL A 16 7.50 2.06 -0.09
CA VAL A 16 6.34 1.97 -1.01
C VAL A 16 6.77 2.10 -2.48
N ARG A 17 7.81 2.89 -2.79
CA ARG A 17 8.38 2.93 -4.16
C ARG A 17 8.96 1.57 -4.54
N GLU A 18 9.73 0.94 -3.65
CA GLU A 18 10.27 -0.40 -3.89
C GLU A 18 9.17 -1.46 -4.04
N MET A 19 8.08 -1.34 -3.28
CA MET A 19 6.89 -2.18 -3.44
C MET A 19 6.24 -2.01 -4.82
N ASN A 20 6.15 -0.77 -5.33
CA ASN A 20 5.66 -0.50 -6.69
C ASN A 20 6.61 -1.05 -7.78
N ASP A 21 7.92 -1.01 -7.56
CA ASP A 21 8.90 -1.61 -8.47
C ASP A 21 8.75 -3.14 -8.52
N VAL A 22 8.51 -3.80 -7.38
CA VAL A 22 8.17 -5.23 -7.33
C VAL A 22 6.89 -5.51 -8.13
N ALA A 23 5.82 -4.74 -7.89
CA ALA A 23 4.55 -4.91 -8.60
C ALA A 23 4.72 -4.76 -10.12
N THR A 24 5.45 -3.72 -10.56
CA THR A 24 5.74 -3.44 -11.97
C THR A 24 6.51 -4.59 -12.63
N ARG A 25 7.56 -5.11 -11.99
CA ARG A 25 8.35 -6.26 -12.51
C ARG A 25 7.52 -7.53 -12.69
N ARG A 26 6.43 -7.65 -11.92
CA ARG A 26 5.49 -8.78 -11.99
C ARG A 26 4.28 -8.51 -12.86
N ASN A 27 4.27 -7.39 -13.58
CA ASN A 27 3.14 -6.96 -14.42
C ASN A 27 1.83 -6.84 -13.63
N LEU A 28 1.94 -6.33 -12.39
CA LEU A 28 0.81 -6.03 -11.50
C LEU A 28 0.58 -4.51 -11.42
N PRO A 29 -0.64 -4.07 -11.05
CA PRO A 29 -0.91 -2.67 -10.80
C PRO A 29 0.01 -2.08 -9.72
N SER A 30 0.52 -0.87 -9.96
CA SER A 30 1.25 -0.10 -8.96
C SER A 30 0.29 0.77 -8.15
N GLY A 31 0.66 1.07 -6.89
CA GLY A 31 -0.14 1.93 -6.02
C GLY A 31 0.13 3.42 -6.22
N THR A 32 -0.94 4.20 -6.19
CA THR A 32 -0.90 5.65 -6.03
C THR A 32 -0.69 6.00 -4.57
N VAL A 33 0.27 6.87 -4.28
CA VAL A 33 0.57 7.32 -2.92
C VAL A 33 -0.06 8.68 -2.68
N TRP A 34 -0.91 8.75 -1.65
CA TRP A 34 -1.52 9.97 -1.18
C TRP A 34 -0.95 10.36 0.18
N MET A 35 -0.81 11.68 0.39
CA MET A 35 -0.47 12.25 1.69
C MET A 35 -1.59 13.16 2.18
N THR A 36 -1.77 13.21 3.49
CA THR A 36 -2.81 14.02 4.10
C THR A 36 -2.43 15.50 4.08
N ALA A 37 -3.19 16.32 3.36
CA ALA A 37 -2.98 17.77 3.33
C ALA A 37 -3.52 18.47 4.59
N VAL A 38 -4.64 17.99 5.12
CA VAL A 38 -5.28 18.46 6.36
C VAL A 38 -5.82 17.26 7.12
N GLY A 39 -5.48 17.12 8.40
CA GLY A 39 -5.90 15.97 9.22
C GLY A 39 -4.72 15.33 9.96
N VAL A 40 -4.62 14.01 9.90
CA VAL A 40 -3.57 13.25 10.60
C VAL A 40 -2.22 13.50 9.93
N ALA A 41 -1.28 14.08 10.68
CA ALA A 41 0.09 14.27 10.22
C ALA A 41 0.80 12.93 10.01
N HIS A 42 1.72 12.88 9.05
CA HIS A 42 2.50 11.69 8.70
C HIS A 42 1.64 10.45 8.36
N GLN A 43 0.46 10.67 7.81
CA GLN A 43 -0.36 9.62 7.24
C GLN A 43 -0.08 9.47 5.75
N LEU A 44 0.21 8.23 5.35
CA LEU A 44 0.39 7.80 3.98
C LEU A 44 -0.73 6.81 3.61
N VAL A 45 -1.35 7.00 2.45
CA VAL A 45 -2.35 6.09 1.89
C VAL A 45 -1.81 5.56 0.58
N VAL A 46 -1.85 4.24 0.40
CA VAL A 46 -1.52 3.58 -0.86
C VAL A 46 -2.82 3.04 -1.43
N GLU A 47 -3.22 3.53 -2.58
CA GLU A 47 -4.42 3.13 -3.29
C GLU A 47 -4.01 2.34 -4.54
N ILE A 48 -4.59 1.16 -4.75
CA ILE A 48 -4.30 0.31 -5.91
C ILE A 48 -5.61 -0.06 -6.57
N ASP A 49 -5.73 0.24 -7.85
CA ASP A 49 -6.89 -0.10 -8.65
C ASP A 49 -6.78 -1.52 -9.21
N TYR A 50 -7.84 -2.30 -8.98
CA TYR A 50 -8.04 -3.61 -9.59
C TYR A 50 -9.39 -3.60 -10.32
N GLU A 51 -9.42 -4.19 -11.51
CA GLU A 51 -10.66 -4.26 -12.32
C GLU A 51 -11.68 -5.18 -11.66
N THR A 52 -11.22 -6.32 -11.10
CA THR A 52 -12.08 -7.27 -10.41
C THR A 52 -11.48 -7.72 -9.07
N LEU A 53 -12.33 -8.30 -8.22
CA LEU A 53 -11.88 -8.97 -6.99
C LEU A 53 -10.90 -10.12 -7.30
N ALA A 54 -11.11 -10.83 -8.42
CA ALA A 54 -10.23 -11.92 -8.82
C ALA A 54 -8.83 -11.42 -9.19
N ASP A 55 -8.72 -10.22 -9.79
CA ASP A 55 -7.41 -9.61 -10.09
C ASP A 55 -6.68 -9.20 -8.82
N PHE A 56 -7.39 -8.66 -7.82
CA PHE A 56 -6.84 -8.39 -6.50
C PHE A 56 -6.31 -9.67 -5.85
N GLU A 57 -7.11 -10.74 -5.84
CA GLU A 57 -6.71 -12.04 -5.27
C GLU A 57 -5.49 -12.60 -5.99
N ALA A 58 -5.48 -12.60 -7.32
CA ALA A 58 -4.35 -13.08 -8.13
C ALA A 58 -3.08 -12.26 -7.91
N ALA A 59 -3.20 -10.93 -7.76
CA ALA A 59 -2.08 -10.06 -7.45
C ALA A 59 -1.51 -10.33 -6.05
N HIS A 60 -2.36 -10.47 -5.04
CA HIS A 60 -1.97 -10.84 -3.68
C HIS A 60 -1.23 -12.18 -3.66
N ASP A 61 -1.77 -13.16 -4.38
CA ASP A 61 -1.17 -14.47 -4.57
C ASP A 61 0.19 -14.40 -5.29
N SER A 62 0.33 -13.56 -6.30
CA SER A 62 1.59 -13.37 -7.02
C SER A 62 2.65 -12.73 -6.12
N LEU A 63 2.28 -11.71 -5.34
CA LEU A 63 3.18 -10.98 -4.43
C LEU A 63 3.62 -11.83 -3.24
N SER A 64 2.74 -12.66 -2.67
CA SER A 64 3.11 -13.56 -1.57
C SER A 64 4.18 -14.60 -1.95
N ARG A 65 4.33 -14.88 -3.25
CA ARG A 65 5.36 -15.77 -3.81
C ARG A 65 6.64 -15.04 -4.21
N ASP A 66 6.67 -13.71 -4.12
CA ASP A 66 7.86 -12.92 -4.38
C ASP A 66 8.81 -12.95 -3.17
N ALA A 67 10.11 -13.09 -3.41
CA ALA A 67 11.09 -13.24 -2.34
C ALA A 67 11.38 -11.91 -1.60
N ASP A 68 11.11 -10.77 -2.23
CA ASP A 68 11.41 -9.45 -1.67
C ASP A 68 10.18 -8.83 -0.99
N TRP A 69 8.98 -9.17 -1.45
CA TRP A 69 7.74 -8.69 -0.86
C TRP A 69 7.64 -8.84 0.68
N PRO A 70 7.85 -10.03 1.28
CA PRO A 70 7.77 -10.16 2.74
C PRO A 70 8.87 -9.38 3.47
N LYS A 71 10.02 -9.13 2.84
CA LYS A 71 11.10 -8.31 3.42
C LYS A 71 10.68 -6.85 3.49
N LEU A 72 10.07 -6.32 2.42
CA LEU A 72 9.54 -4.95 2.39
C LEU A 72 8.44 -4.74 3.43
N ILE A 73 7.56 -5.73 3.63
CA ILE A 73 6.56 -5.68 4.71
C ILE A 73 7.24 -5.67 6.08
N ALA A 74 8.28 -6.49 6.27
CA ALA A 74 9.02 -6.54 7.52
C ALA A 74 9.78 -5.24 7.83
N THR A 75 10.31 -4.55 6.82
CA THR A 75 10.96 -3.23 6.99
C THR A 75 9.96 -2.11 7.26
N LEU A 76 8.72 -2.24 6.79
CA LEU A 76 7.66 -1.28 7.07
C LEU A 76 7.21 -1.35 8.55
N ASN A 77 7.04 -2.54 9.12
CA ASN A 77 6.50 -2.73 10.49
C ASN A 77 7.13 -1.84 11.59
N PRO A 78 8.47 -1.72 11.73
CA PRO A 78 9.07 -0.95 12.82
C PRO A 78 8.82 0.56 12.74
N ILE A 79 8.48 1.09 11.57
CA ILE A 79 8.24 2.54 11.38
C ILE A 79 6.76 2.91 11.51
N LEU A 80 5.86 1.92 11.58
CA LEU A 80 4.43 2.14 11.75
C LEU A 80 4.08 2.43 13.21
N VAL A 81 3.12 3.33 13.40
CA VAL A 81 2.46 3.50 14.71
C VAL A 81 1.49 2.35 14.94
N GLU A 82 1.65 1.65 16.06
CA GLU A 82 0.79 0.53 16.46
C GLU A 82 -0.69 0.92 16.45
N GLY A 83 -1.54 0.07 15.87
CA GLY A 83 -2.99 0.30 15.79
C GLY A 83 -3.42 1.44 14.86
N ARG A 84 -2.50 2.02 14.07
CA ARG A 84 -2.80 3.14 13.14
C ARG A 84 -2.53 2.80 11.67
N SER A 85 -2.49 1.51 11.35
CA SER A 85 -2.38 1.00 9.98
C SER A 85 -3.52 0.03 9.72
N TYR A 86 -4.22 0.25 8.62
CA TYR A 86 -5.37 -0.52 8.19
C TYR A 86 -5.36 -0.62 6.66
N SER A 87 -6.00 -1.66 6.15
CA SER A 87 -6.22 -1.88 4.73
C SER A 87 -7.71 -2.08 4.53
N GLU A 88 -8.26 -1.48 3.47
CA GLU A 88 -9.67 -1.56 3.11
C GLU A 88 -9.77 -1.95 1.64
N LEU A 89 -10.76 -2.77 1.30
CA LEU A 89 -11.11 -3.06 -0.09
C LEU A 89 -12.41 -2.32 -0.40
N LEU A 90 -12.33 -1.34 -1.29
CA LEU A 90 -13.46 -0.53 -1.72
C LEU A 90 -14.03 -1.09 -3.03
N ARG A 91 -15.35 -1.09 -3.16
CA ARG A 91 -16.06 -1.42 -4.41
C ARG A 91 -16.88 -0.22 -4.82
N LEU A 92 -16.68 0.25 -6.04
CA LEU A 92 -17.59 1.21 -6.65
C LEU A 92 -18.91 0.49 -6.96
N VAL A 93 -20.02 1.01 -6.45
CA VAL A 93 -21.37 0.51 -6.74
C VAL A 93 -22.10 1.63 -7.46
N GLU A 94 -22.56 1.39 -8.68
CA GLU A 94 -23.41 2.35 -9.38
C GLU A 94 -24.76 2.46 -8.65
N PRO A 95 -25.32 3.68 -8.51
CA PRO A 95 -26.65 3.84 -7.92
C PRO A 95 -27.70 3.09 -8.74
N PRO A 96 -28.72 2.49 -8.09
CA PRO A 96 -29.82 1.86 -8.82
C PRO A 96 -30.52 2.92 -9.68
N GLY A 97 -30.68 2.60 -10.96
CA GLY A 97 -31.39 3.44 -11.94
C GLY A 97 -32.89 3.52 -11.73
#